data_AF-A0A1S1HQF3-F1
#
_entry.id   AF-A0A1S1HQF3-F1
#
_cell.length_a   1.000
_cell.length_b   1.000
_cell.length_c   1.000
_cell.angle_alpha   90.00
_cell.angle_beta   90.00
_cell.angle_gamma   90.00
#
_symmetry.space_group_name_H-M   'P 1'
#
loop_
_entity.id
_entity.type
_entity.pdbx_description
1 polymer ?
#
loop_
_entity_poly.entity_id
_entity_poly.type
_entity_poly.pdbx_seq_one_letter_code
_entity_poly.pdbx_strand_id
1 'polypeptide(L)'
;MIPYAIYFVLTIFGIIVYFKVKNQYSSIFRPTSTLIYIRRFLIVYCYIVGAYSIYLTTKQSEDTIANWMMFGYSVIILLCYLKMIWKLESFSSKR
;
A
#
# COMPACT_ATOMS: atom_id res chain seq x y z
N MET A 1 10.01 -15.45 -10.19
CA MET A 1 9.18 -14.49 -10.96
C MET A 1 7.72 -14.46 -10.50
N ILE A 2 7.02 -15.58 -10.38
CA ILE A 2 5.61 -15.65 -9.93
C ILE A 2 5.28 -14.83 -8.66
N PRO A 3 6.05 -14.90 -7.54
CA PRO A 3 5.72 -14.11 -6.35
C PRO A 3 5.81 -12.59 -6.56
N TYR A 4 6.66 -12.14 -7.48
CA TYR A 4 6.79 -10.72 -7.83
C TYR A 4 5.58 -10.25 -8.65
N ALA A 5 5.10 -11.06 -9.59
CA ALA A 5 3.91 -10.74 -10.37
C ALA A 5 2.66 -10.62 -9.47
N ILE A 6 2.47 -11.57 -8.55
CA ILE A 6 1.38 -11.52 -7.57
C ILE A 6 1.50 -10.27 -6.70
N TYR A 7 2.70 -9.95 -6.23
CA TYR A 7 2.98 -8.74 -5.46
C TYR A 7 2.62 -7.46 -6.23
N PHE A 8 2.97 -7.35 -7.50
CA PHE A 8 2.61 -6.18 -8.33
C PHE A 8 1.09 -6.03 -8.48
N VAL A 9 0.37 -7.13 -8.70
CA VAL A 9 -1.10 -7.12 -8.80
C VAL A 9 -1.73 -6.64 -7.48
N LEU A 10 -1.26 -7.18 -6.34
CA LEU A 10 -1.70 -6.74 -5.02
C LEU A 10 -1.38 -5.24 -4.82
N THR A 11 -0.21 -4.80 -5.26
CA THR A 11 0.20 -3.40 -5.12
C THR A 11 -0.77 -2.45 -5.83
N ILE A 12 -1.10 -2.75 -7.08
CA ILE A 12 -2.05 -1.99 -7.91
C ILE A 12 -3.44 -2.00 -7.27
N PHE A 13 -3.90 -3.15 -6.79
CA PHE A 13 -5.20 -3.28 -6.14
C PHE A 13 -5.31 -2.37 -4.91
N GLY A 14 -4.30 -2.35 -4.03
CA GLY A 14 -4.27 -1.45 -2.86
C GLY A 14 -4.35 0.03 -3.25
N ILE A 15 -3.67 0.44 -4.32
CA ILE A 15 -3.70 1.82 -4.83
C ILE A 15 -5.10 2.19 -5.33
N ILE A 16 -5.75 1.32 -6.09
CA ILE A 16 -7.12 1.56 -6.60
C ILE A 16 -8.11 1.72 -5.44
N VAL A 17 -8.07 0.81 -4.47
CA VAL A 17 -8.95 0.85 -3.29
C VAL A 17 -8.70 2.12 -2.48
N TYR A 18 -7.45 2.55 -2.32
CA TYR A 18 -7.12 3.82 -1.67
C TYR A 18 -7.77 5.03 -2.33
N PHE A 19 -7.69 5.17 -3.65
CA PHE A 19 -8.32 6.29 -4.34
C PHE A 19 -9.84 6.28 -4.18
N LYS A 20 -10.46 5.10 -4.21
CA LYS A 20 -11.90 4.94 -3.96
C LYS A 20 -12.27 5.39 -2.54
N VAL A 21 -11.53 4.94 -1.53
CA VAL A 21 -11.75 5.35 -0.12
C VAL A 21 -11.52 6.85 0.05
N LYS A 22 -10.42 7.39 -0.48
CA LYS A 22 -10.10 8.82 -0.43
C LYS A 22 -11.23 9.68 -1.01
N ASN A 23 -11.75 9.30 -2.19
CA ASN A 23 -12.84 10.03 -2.85
C ASN A 23 -14.14 10.00 -2.02
N GLN A 24 -14.44 8.86 -1.37
CA GLN A 24 -15.61 8.74 -0.49
C GLN A 24 -15.48 9.57 0.79
N TYR A 25 -14.27 9.66 1.37
CA TYR A 25 -14.03 10.55 2.52
C TYR A 25 -14.08 12.04 2.16
N SER A 26 -13.75 12.44 0.92
CA SER A 26 -13.87 13.84 0.49
C SER A 26 -15.29 14.27 0.15
N SER A 27 -16.17 13.33 -0.19
CA SER A 27 -17.50 13.62 -0.75
C SER A 27 -18.65 13.62 0.27
N ILE A 28 -18.44 13.17 1.52
CA ILE A 28 -19.54 12.83 2.43
C ILE A 28 -19.43 13.58 3.76
N PHE A 29 -20.53 14.20 4.20
CA PHE A 29 -20.59 15.02 5.41
C PHE A 29 -20.47 14.23 6.73
N ARG A 30 -20.60 12.90 6.73
CA ARG A 30 -20.18 12.00 7.83
C ARG A 30 -19.83 10.61 7.27
N PRO A 31 -18.60 10.08 7.44
CA PRO A 31 -18.27 8.72 7.01
C PRO A 31 -19.10 7.67 7.74
N THR A 32 -19.56 6.66 6.99
CA THR A 32 -20.28 5.49 7.51
C THR A 32 -19.34 4.54 8.26
N SER A 33 -19.89 3.71 9.15
CA SER A 33 -19.13 2.69 9.89
C SER A 33 -18.38 1.75 8.95
N THR A 34 -19.02 1.30 7.86
CA THR A 34 -18.41 0.47 6.81
C THR A 34 -17.16 1.11 6.20
N LEU A 35 -17.22 2.41 5.90
CA LEU A 35 -16.09 3.13 5.31
C LEU A 35 -14.91 3.27 6.28
N ILE A 36 -15.17 3.33 7.59
CA ILE A 36 -14.14 3.31 8.64
C ILE A 36 -13.46 1.93 8.69
N TYR A 37 -14.23 0.84 8.61
CA TYR A 37 -13.66 -0.52 8.58
C TYR A 37 -12.82 -0.76 7.33
N ILE A 38 -13.32 -0.39 6.15
CA ILE A 38 -12.58 -0.51 4.88
C ILE A 38 -11.26 0.27 4.96
N ARG A 39 -11.27 1.48 5.53
CA ARG A 39 -10.06 2.28 5.75
C ARG A 39 -9.04 1.55 6.65
N ARG A 40 -9.48 1.03 7.79
CA ARG A 40 -8.60 0.32 8.73
C ARG A 40 -8.01 -0.94 8.09
N PHE A 41 -8.83 -1.71 7.38
CA PHE A 41 -8.38 -2.87 6.63
C PHE A 41 -7.34 -2.50 5.56
N LEU A 42 -7.58 -1.41 4.83
CA LEU A 42 -6.64 -0.91 3.82
C LEU A 42 -5.28 -0.49 4.43
N ILE A 43 -5.27 0.11 5.62
CA ILE A 43 -4.02 0.44 6.34
C ILE A 43 -3.23 -0.84 6.63
N VAL A 44 -3.87 -1.84 7.23
CA VAL A 44 -3.24 -3.13 7.54
C VAL A 44 -2.74 -3.81 6.25
N TYR A 45 -3.56 -3.79 5.20
CA TYR A 45 -3.20 -4.34 3.89
C TYR A 45 -1.95 -3.69 3.30
N CYS A 46 -1.89 -2.35 3.27
CA CYS A 46 -0.71 -1.63 2.79
C CYS A 46 0.54 -1.96 3.62
N TYR A 47 0.40 -2.15 4.93
CA TYR A 47 1.51 -2.54 5.79
C TYR A 47 2.05 -3.93 5.43
N ILE A 48 1.16 -4.93 5.29
CA ILE A 48 1.54 -6.30 4.95
C ILE A 48 2.21 -6.36 3.57
N VAL A 49 1.60 -5.75 2.55
CA VAL A 49 2.14 -5.77 1.19
C VAL A 49 3.45 -4.98 1.10
N GLY A 50 3.55 -3.84 1.78
CA GLY A 50 4.79 -3.07 1.86
C GLY A 50 5.93 -3.83 2.55
N ALA A 51 5.68 -4.51 3.66
CA ALA A 51 6.69 -5.34 4.33
C ALA A 51 7.08 -6.56 3.48
N TYR A 52 6.12 -7.16 2.78
CA TYR A 52 6.35 -8.31 1.91
C TYR A 52 7.24 -7.97 0.70
N SER A 53 7.19 -6.73 0.20
CA SER A 53 8.06 -6.29 -0.90
C SER A 53 9.54 -6.29 -0.52
N ILE A 54 9.85 -5.82 0.69
CA ILE A 54 11.21 -5.81 1.23
C ILE A 54 11.66 -7.25 1.48
N TYR A 55 10.79 -8.09 2.04
CA TYR A 55 11.11 -9.51 2.22
C TYR A 55 11.45 -10.20 0.90
N LEU A 56 10.65 -10.00 -0.15
CA LEU A 56 10.91 -10.61 -1.46
C LEU A 56 12.25 -10.16 -2.03
N THR A 57 12.58 -8.88 -1.92
CA THR A 57 13.84 -8.34 -2.45
C THR A 57 15.05 -8.81 -1.66
N THR A 58 14.96 -8.96 -0.33
CA THR A 58 16.05 -9.55 0.48
C THR A 58 16.34 -11.02 0.20
N LYS A 59 15.41 -11.74 -0.43
CA LYS A 59 15.60 -13.14 -0.82
C LYS A 59 16.31 -13.33 -2.15
N GLN A 60 16.59 -12.25 -2.89
CA GLN A 60 17.37 -12.35 -4.12
C GLN A 60 18.86 -12.48 -3.76
N SER A 61 19.44 -13.64 -4.05
CA SER A 61 20.85 -13.94 -3.76
C SER A 61 21.82 -13.45 -4.85
N GLU A 62 21.31 -13.10 -6.02
CA GLU A 62 22.12 -12.69 -7.17
C GLU A 62 22.35 -11.17 -7.16
N ASP A 63 23.59 -10.74 -7.28
CA ASP A 63 23.96 -9.32 -7.38
C ASP A 63 23.89 -8.86 -8.84
N THR A 64 22.68 -8.61 -9.33
CA THR A 64 22.45 -8.12 -10.70
C THR A 64 21.80 -6.74 -10.68
N ILE A 65 22.06 -5.95 -11.73
CA ILE A 65 21.42 -4.63 -11.91
C ILE A 65 19.88 -4.75 -11.87
N ALA A 66 19.32 -5.84 -12.40
CA ALA A 66 17.88 -6.11 -12.34
C ALA A 66 17.35 -6.24 -10.90
N ASN A 67 18.12 -6.87 -10.01
CA ASN A 67 17.74 -7.04 -8.60
C ASN A 67 17.86 -5.73 -7.82
N TRP A 68 18.89 -4.92 -8.09
CA TRP A 68 18.98 -3.55 -7.55
C TRP A 68 17.81 -2.67 -7.99
N MET A 69 17.39 -2.76 -9.25
CA MET A 69 16.20 -2.06 -9.73
C MET A 69 14.93 -2.53 -8.98
N MET A 70 14.75 -3.84 -8.80
CA MET A 70 13.61 -4.39 -8.04
C MET A 70 13.61 -3.94 -6.57
N PHE A 71 14.78 -3.86 -5.94
CA PHE A 71 14.94 -3.29 -4.61
C PHE A 71 14.51 -1.82 -4.58
N GLY A 72 14.99 -1.00 -5.52
CA GLY A 72 14.59 0.40 -5.66
C GLY A 72 13.07 0.57 -5.80
N TYR A 73 12.43 -0.23 -6.66
CA TYR A 73 10.96 -0.21 -6.80
C TYR A 73 10.24 -0.60 -5.50
N SER A 74 10.75 -1.58 -4.76
CA SER A 74 10.13 -2.03 -3.50
C SER A 74 10.20 -0.96 -2.42
N VAL A 75 11.32 -0.23 -2.33
CA VAL A 75 11.47 0.93 -1.44
C VAL A 75 10.49 2.04 -1.84
N ILE A 76 10.37 2.36 -3.14
CA ILE A 76 9.42 3.37 -3.62
C ILE A 76 7.98 2.99 -3.24
N ILE A 77 7.59 1.73 -3.46
CA ILE A 77 6.25 1.24 -3.12
C ILE A 77 6.01 1.33 -1.61
N LEU A 78 6.98 0.94 -0.78
CA LEU A 78 6.89 1.07 0.67
C LEU A 78 6.65 2.52 1.08
N LEU A 79 7.44 3.47 0.55
CA LEU A 79 7.27 4.89 0.84
C LEU A 79 5.91 5.42 0.37
N CYS A 80 5.43 4.99 -0.80
CA CYS A 80 4.09 5.31 -1.28
C CYS A 80 3.01 4.81 -0.32
N TYR A 81 3.14 3.58 0.18
CA TYR A 81 2.19 2.98 1.12
C TYR A 81 2.21 3.65 2.49
N LEU A 82 3.39 3.98 3.03
CA LEU A 82 3.50 4.76 4.25
C LEU A 82 2.83 6.13 4.09
N LYS A 83 3.03 6.81 2.96
CA LYS A 83 2.35 8.08 2.65
C LYS A 83 0.84 7.93 2.56
N MET A 84 0.35 6.84 1.96
CA MET A 84 -1.09 6.54 1.88
C MET A 84 -1.68 6.26 3.27
N ILE A 85 -1.01 5.44 4.08
CA ILE A 85 -1.40 5.14 5.47
C ILE A 85 -1.50 6.43 6.27
N TRP A 86 -0.45 7.25 6.28
CA TRP A 86 -0.43 8.52 6.99
C TRP A 86 -1.61 9.42 6.59
N LYS A 87 -1.92 9.46 5.29
CA LYS A 87 -3.06 10.22 4.79
C LYS A 87 -4.41 9.63 5.25
N LEU A 88 -4.58 8.31 5.25
CA LEU A 88 -5.79 7.65 5.74
C LEU A 88 -5.98 7.86 7.25
N GLU A 89 -4.91 7.82 8.04
CA GLU A 89 -4.95 8.09 9.48
C GLU A 89 -5.31 9.55 9.77
N SER A 90 -4.76 10.49 8.99
CA SER A 90 -5.07 11.92 9.12
C SER A 90 -6.54 12.26 8.89
N PHE A 91 -7.27 11.43 8.13
CA PHE A 91 -8.73 11.57 7.97
C PHE A 91 -9.50 11.29 9.27
N SER A 92 -8.90 10.58 10.23
CA SER A 92 -9.48 10.30 11.54
C SER A 92 -9.24 11.44 12.54
N SER A 93 -8.10 12.14 12.43
CA SER A 93 -7.63 13.13 13.41
C SER A 93 -8.24 14.54 13.24
N LYS A 94 -8.99 14.79 12.16
CA LYS A 94 -9.69 16.07 11.92
C LYS A 94 -11.11 16.11 12.53
N ARG A 95 -11.43 15.18 13.43
CA ARG A 95 -12.61 15.23 14.30
C ARG A 95 -12.14 15.51 15.72
#